data_AF-A0A0B8QE84-F1
#
_entry.id   AF-A0A0B8QE84-F1
#
_cell.length_a   1.000
_cell.length_b   1.000
_cell.length_c   1.000
_cell.angle_alpha   90.00
_cell.angle_beta   90.00
_cell.angle_gamma   90.00
#
_symmetry.space_group_name_H-M   'P 1'
#
loop_
_entity.id
_entity.type
_entity.pdbx_description
1 polymer ?
#
loop_
_entity_poly.entity_id
_entity_poly.type
_entity_poly.pdbx_seq_one_letter_code
_entity_poly.pdbx_strand_id
1 'polypeptide(L)'
;MQDVNRSMLLESDRLTVIDRASITDASEAQVAELRERILNAKDGETIVIAPGKYNGLGQLTITANNITIKAEKAGTAWVTGLVQFELKGDGIVLDSLVFTEGGPNERFGGVRMMGNENVLKNSTFYYFNEDYPYAPDERRSEYPKYLWVSLWGKDGQVINNRFEGKQKRGTLIGVQKNETLITT
;
A
#
# COMPACT_ATOMS: atom_id res chain seq x y z
N MET A 1 10.97 -35.52 20.49
CA MET A 1 10.65 -34.27 19.80
C MET A 1 10.95 -34.50 18.34
N GLN A 2 10.01 -34.24 17.43
CA GLN A 2 10.26 -34.39 16.00
C GLN A 2 11.12 -33.21 15.53
N ASP A 3 12.26 -33.49 14.93
CA ASP A 3 13.14 -32.47 14.36
C ASP A 3 12.42 -31.78 13.20
N VAL A 4 12.30 -30.45 13.29
CA VAL A 4 11.74 -29.63 12.21
C VAL A 4 12.65 -29.76 11.00
N ASN A 5 12.16 -30.33 9.91
CA ASN A 5 12.93 -30.50 8.67
C ASN A 5 12.54 -29.45 7.62
N ARG A 6 13.38 -29.32 6.59
CA ARG A 6 13.21 -28.32 5.51
C ARG A 6 11.86 -28.42 4.80
N SER A 7 11.33 -29.63 4.62
CA SER A 7 10.00 -29.83 4.01
C SER A 7 8.89 -29.25 4.87
N MET A 8 8.96 -29.36 6.20
CA MET A 8 7.96 -28.76 7.10
C MET A 8 7.97 -27.22 7.08
N LEU A 9 9.11 -26.60 6.74
CA LEU A 9 9.18 -25.15 6.52
C LEU A 9 8.58 -24.72 5.17
N LEU A 10 8.48 -25.63 4.21
CA LEU A 10 7.96 -25.38 2.86
C LEU A 10 6.50 -25.79 2.69
N GLU A 11 6.01 -26.75 3.50
CA GLU A 11 4.65 -27.32 3.48
C GLU A 11 3.60 -26.50 4.26
N SER A 12 3.95 -25.33 4.77
CA SER A 12 2.93 -24.49 5.39
C SER A 12 1.94 -23.99 4.32
N ASP A 13 0.64 -24.04 4.60
CA ASP A 13 -0.46 -23.38 3.87
C ASP A 13 -0.33 -21.84 3.89
N ARG A 14 0.85 -21.31 3.57
CA ARG A 14 1.22 -19.91 3.76
C ARG A 14 0.64 -18.98 2.70
N LEU A 15 0.14 -19.53 1.58
CA LEU A 15 -0.31 -18.75 0.44
C LEU A 15 -1.69 -19.21 -0.03
N THR A 16 -2.71 -18.46 0.35
CA THR A 16 -4.01 -18.54 -0.33
C THR A 16 -3.85 -17.94 -1.72
N VAL A 17 -3.83 -18.78 -2.74
CA VAL A 17 -3.81 -18.32 -4.13
C VAL A 17 -5.16 -17.72 -4.46
N ILE A 18 -5.16 -16.45 -4.86
CA ILE A 18 -6.35 -15.77 -5.40
C ILE A 18 -6.19 -15.77 -6.90
N ASP A 19 -7.14 -16.40 -7.59
CA ASP A 19 -7.18 -16.36 -9.05
C ASP A 19 -7.52 -14.95 -9.51
N ARG A 20 -6.66 -14.34 -10.33
CA ARG A 20 -6.89 -13.01 -10.92
C ARG A 20 -8.22 -12.95 -11.68
N ALA A 21 -8.64 -14.05 -12.33
CA ALA A 21 -9.89 -14.12 -13.06
C ALA A 21 -11.13 -14.04 -12.14
N SER A 22 -10.96 -14.30 -10.84
CA SER A 22 -12.05 -14.22 -9.85
C SER A 22 -12.29 -12.80 -9.32
N ILE A 23 -11.40 -11.84 -9.62
CA ILE A 23 -11.51 -10.45 -9.18
C ILE A 23 -11.94 -9.57 -10.36
N THR A 24 -13.17 -9.07 -10.32
CA THR A 24 -13.76 -8.24 -11.37
C THR A 24 -13.48 -6.76 -11.16
N ASP A 25 -13.46 -5.97 -12.23
CA ASP A 25 -13.35 -4.52 -12.15
C ASP A 25 -14.57 -3.91 -11.45
N ALA A 26 -14.33 -2.99 -10.53
CA ALA A 26 -15.36 -2.15 -9.95
C ALA A 26 -15.81 -1.10 -10.98
N SER A 27 -17.10 -0.79 -10.99
CA SER A 27 -17.62 0.30 -11.83
C SER A 27 -17.09 1.66 -11.39
N GLU A 28 -17.10 2.64 -12.30
CA GLU A 28 -16.66 4.02 -11.98
C GLU A 28 -17.40 4.61 -10.77
N ALA A 29 -18.69 4.32 -10.63
CA ALA A 29 -19.49 4.73 -9.49
C ALA A 29 -18.99 4.11 -8.17
N GLN A 30 -18.65 2.83 -8.17
CA GLN A 30 -18.11 2.14 -6.99
C GLN A 30 -16.72 2.66 -6.62
N VAL A 31 -15.88 2.99 -7.61
CA VAL A 31 -14.57 3.62 -7.38
C VAL A 31 -14.73 5.00 -6.77
N ALA A 32 -15.62 5.83 -7.31
CA ALA A 32 -15.90 7.17 -6.79
C ALA A 32 -16.47 7.13 -5.37
N GLU A 33 -17.42 6.23 -5.10
CA GLU A 33 -18.00 6.04 -3.78
C GLU A 33 -16.94 5.61 -2.75
N LEU A 34 -16.09 4.64 -3.09
CA LEU A 34 -15.02 4.21 -2.20
C LEU A 34 -14.04 5.35 -1.91
N ARG A 35 -13.65 6.10 -2.95
CA ARG A 35 -12.77 7.27 -2.82
C ARG A 35 -13.36 8.29 -1.84
N GLU A 36 -14.61 8.68 -2.03
CA GLU A 36 -15.28 9.65 -1.16
C GLU A 36 -15.43 9.12 0.27
N ARG A 37 -15.73 7.82 0.44
CA ARG A 37 -15.82 7.21 1.77
C ARG A 37 -14.48 7.24 2.51
N ILE A 38 -13.36 7.00 1.81
CA ILE A 38 -12.02 7.07 2.41
C ILE A 38 -11.66 8.51 2.78
N LEU A 39 -11.92 9.47 1.89
CA LEU A 39 -11.58 10.88 2.11
C LEU A 39 -12.39 11.54 3.23
N ASN A 40 -13.63 11.10 3.42
CA ASN A 40 -14.56 11.63 4.44
C ASN A 40 -14.66 10.74 5.69
N ALA A 41 -13.75 9.78 5.85
CA ALA A 41 -13.72 8.88 7.00
C ALA A 41 -13.66 9.67 8.32
N LYS A 42 -14.34 9.18 9.35
CA LYS A 42 -14.31 9.77 10.69
C LYS A 42 -13.35 9.02 11.60
N ASP A 43 -12.90 9.68 12.66
CA ASP A 43 -12.03 9.06 13.65
C ASP A 43 -12.65 7.76 14.21
N GLY A 44 -11.84 6.70 14.28
CA GLY A 44 -12.26 5.37 14.74
C GLY A 44 -13.05 4.53 13.72
N GLU A 45 -13.32 5.05 12.52
CA GLU A 45 -14.13 4.33 11.51
C GLU A 45 -13.40 3.11 10.94
N THR A 46 -14.17 2.06 10.64
CA THR A 46 -13.69 0.91 9.84
C THR A 46 -14.34 0.91 8.45
N ILE A 47 -13.53 1.06 7.42
CA ILE A 47 -13.91 0.95 6.02
C ILE A 47 -13.60 -0.46 5.53
N VAL A 48 -14.64 -1.22 5.22
CA VAL A 48 -14.54 -2.55 4.62
C VAL A 48 -14.77 -2.44 3.11
N ILE A 49 -13.81 -2.91 2.32
CA ILE A 49 -13.80 -2.86 0.87
C ILE A 49 -14.23 -4.23 0.31
N ALA A 50 -15.29 -4.23 -0.49
CA ALA A 50 -15.78 -5.45 -1.16
C ALA A 50 -14.73 -6.02 -2.14
N PRO A 51 -14.80 -7.31 -2.51
CA PRO A 51 -13.98 -7.87 -3.57
C PRO A 51 -14.12 -7.09 -4.88
N GLY A 52 -12.99 -6.73 -5.50
CA GLY A 52 -12.98 -6.04 -6.79
C GLY A 52 -11.67 -5.33 -7.10
N LYS A 53 -11.51 -4.89 -8.35
CA LYS A 53 -10.41 -4.00 -8.78
C LYS A 53 -10.88 -2.57 -8.83
N TYR A 54 -10.25 -1.73 -8.02
CA TYR A 54 -10.52 -0.30 -7.91
C TYR A 54 -9.41 0.45 -8.64
N ASN A 55 -9.67 0.78 -9.90
CA ASN A 55 -8.71 1.44 -10.77
C ASN A 55 -8.72 2.96 -10.56
N GLY A 56 -7.53 3.55 -10.42
CA GLY A 56 -7.37 5.00 -10.46
C GLY A 56 -7.94 5.73 -9.25
N LEU A 57 -7.78 5.15 -8.05
CA LEU A 57 -8.18 5.83 -6.81
C LEU A 57 -7.45 7.16 -6.58
N GLY A 58 -6.33 7.43 -7.25
CA GLY A 58 -5.63 8.72 -7.24
C GLY A 58 -5.04 9.08 -5.86
N GLN A 59 -5.02 10.37 -5.54
CA GLN A 59 -4.53 10.86 -4.25
C GLN A 59 -5.61 10.70 -3.16
N LEU A 60 -5.30 9.96 -2.09
CA LEU A 60 -6.16 9.74 -0.93
C LEU A 60 -5.49 10.33 0.31
N THR A 61 -5.74 11.62 0.60
CA THR A 61 -5.23 12.27 1.81
C THR A 61 -6.18 12.02 2.97
N ILE A 62 -5.72 11.26 3.95
CA ILE A 62 -6.51 10.79 5.09
C ILE A 62 -6.03 11.50 6.35
N THR A 63 -6.88 12.34 6.93
CA THR A 63 -6.56 13.12 8.15
C THR A 63 -7.20 12.58 9.41
N ALA A 64 -8.19 11.68 9.29
CA ALA A 64 -8.83 11.05 10.44
C ALA A 64 -7.88 10.09 11.16
N ASN A 65 -8.06 9.95 12.48
CA ASN A 65 -7.23 9.12 13.33
C ASN A 65 -7.90 7.77 13.64
N ASN A 66 -7.10 6.77 13.98
CA ASN A 66 -7.56 5.46 14.44
C ASN A 66 -8.51 4.76 13.47
N ILE A 67 -8.37 5.01 12.16
CA ILE A 67 -9.22 4.37 11.16
C ILE A 67 -8.61 3.06 10.67
N THR A 68 -9.46 2.11 10.27
CA THR A 68 -9.03 0.88 9.61
C THR A 68 -9.63 0.79 8.22
N ILE A 69 -8.80 0.67 7.18
CA ILE A 69 -9.21 0.39 5.81
C ILE A 69 -8.78 -1.02 5.47
N LYS A 70 -9.75 -1.91 5.24
CA LYS A 70 -9.50 -3.34 5.07
C LYS A 70 -10.29 -3.95 3.93
N ALA A 71 -9.74 -4.99 3.32
CA ALA A 71 -10.53 -5.86 2.45
C ALA A 71 -11.57 -6.66 3.27
N GLU A 72 -12.74 -6.90 2.69
CA GLU A 72 -13.77 -7.80 3.26
C GLU A 72 -13.21 -9.23 3.38
N LYS A 73 -12.62 -9.72 2.28
CA LYS A 73 -11.84 -10.95 2.24
C LYS A 73 -10.39 -10.60 1.91
N ALA A 74 -9.46 -11.17 2.67
CA ALA A 74 -8.06 -10.80 2.53
C ALA A 74 -7.55 -11.04 1.10
N GLY A 75 -6.89 -10.04 0.52
CA GLY A 75 -6.31 -10.12 -0.82
C GLY A 75 -7.31 -9.93 -1.98
N THR A 76 -8.59 -9.64 -1.73
CA THR A 76 -9.60 -9.46 -2.79
C THR A 76 -9.93 -8.01 -3.13
N ALA A 77 -9.47 -7.04 -2.34
CA ALA A 77 -9.56 -5.62 -2.65
C ALA A 77 -8.29 -5.17 -3.40
N TRP A 78 -8.37 -5.15 -4.73
CA TRP A 78 -7.25 -4.80 -5.60
C TRP A 78 -7.29 -3.32 -5.90
N VAL A 79 -6.23 -2.62 -5.52
CA VAL A 79 -5.97 -1.23 -5.85
C VAL A 79 -5.08 -1.21 -7.09
N THR A 80 -5.64 -0.70 -8.19
CA THR A 80 -5.00 -0.68 -9.51
C THR A 80 -4.91 0.75 -10.05
N GLY A 81 -4.17 0.96 -11.13
CA GLY A 81 -3.92 2.29 -11.66
C GLY A 81 -3.02 3.13 -10.75
N LEU A 82 -3.09 4.45 -10.93
CA LEU A 82 -2.40 5.41 -10.08
C LEU A 82 -3.12 5.57 -8.73
N VAL A 83 -2.41 5.36 -7.63
CA VAL A 83 -2.91 5.59 -6.27
C VAL A 83 -1.84 6.07 -5.29
N GLN A 84 -2.22 6.88 -4.31
CA GLN A 84 -1.44 7.09 -3.09
C GLN A 84 -2.36 7.25 -1.87
N PHE A 85 -2.22 6.38 -0.89
CA PHE A 85 -2.74 6.56 0.45
C PHE A 85 -1.76 7.45 1.24
N GLU A 86 -2.12 8.71 1.44
CA GLU A 86 -1.37 9.64 2.27
C GLU A 86 -1.99 9.68 3.68
N LEU A 87 -1.41 8.91 4.59
CA LEU A 87 -1.91 8.67 5.94
C LEU A 87 -1.41 9.77 6.88
N LYS A 88 -2.10 10.92 6.92
CA LYS A 88 -1.73 12.08 7.76
C LYS A 88 -2.20 11.95 9.21
N GLY A 89 -3.30 11.26 9.45
CA GLY A 89 -3.75 10.92 10.80
C GLY A 89 -2.86 9.87 11.47
N ASP A 90 -3.02 9.75 12.77
CA ASP A 90 -2.34 8.77 13.60
C ASP A 90 -3.17 7.48 13.72
N GLY A 91 -2.51 6.34 13.93
CA GLY A 91 -3.17 5.05 14.17
C GLY A 91 -3.98 4.50 12.99
N ILE A 92 -3.65 4.89 11.76
CA ILE A 92 -4.33 4.40 10.55
C ILE A 92 -3.82 3.01 10.18
N VAL A 93 -4.73 2.06 9.99
CA VAL A 93 -4.42 0.68 9.59
C VAL A 93 -4.88 0.41 8.17
N LEU A 94 -3.96 0.04 7.28
CA LEU A 94 -4.26 -0.59 5.99
C LEU A 94 -4.07 -2.09 6.11
N ASP A 95 -5.14 -2.87 5.90
CA ASP A 95 -5.15 -4.31 6.13
C ASP A 95 -5.64 -5.09 4.89
N SER A 96 -4.82 -6.04 4.44
CA SER A 96 -5.21 -7.03 3.44
C SER A 96 -5.53 -6.50 2.04
N LEU A 97 -4.92 -5.38 1.63
CA LEU A 97 -5.07 -4.78 0.31
C LEU A 97 -4.05 -5.35 -0.69
N VAL A 98 -4.36 -5.30 -1.99
CA VAL A 98 -3.44 -5.69 -3.07
C VAL A 98 -3.15 -4.48 -3.96
N PHE A 99 -1.89 -4.09 -4.08
CA PHE A 99 -1.43 -3.04 -5.00
C PHE A 99 -0.77 -3.69 -6.21
N THR A 100 -1.40 -3.56 -7.38
CA THR A 100 -0.94 -4.20 -8.63
C THR A 100 -1.49 -3.47 -9.84
N GLU A 101 -1.08 -3.85 -11.07
CA GLU A 101 -1.65 -3.31 -12.32
C GLU A 101 -1.73 -1.78 -12.32
N GLY A 102 -0.62 -1.12 -11.95
CA GLY A 102 -0.55 0.33 -11.81
C GLY A 102 0.70 0.74 -11.03
N GLY A 103 0.65 1.93 -10.41
CA GLY A 103 1.79 2.46 -9.69
C GLY A 103 1.46 3.63 -8.76
N PRO A 104 2.47 4.13 -8.03
CA PRO A 104 2.27 5.25 -7.11
C PRO A 104 1.82 6.51 -7.84
N ASN A 105 0.80 7.18 -7.32
CA ASN A 105 0.35 8.49 -7.81
C ASN A 105 1.40 9.59 -7.55
N GLU A 106 2.23 9.45 -6.52
CA GLU A 106 3.40 10.30 -6.27
C GLU A 106 4.61 9.45 -5.83
N ARG A 107 5.82 9.95 -6.11
CA ARG A 107 7.08 9.22 -6.03
C ARG A 107 7.45 8.63 -4.65
N PHE A 108 6.88 9.08 -3.55
CA PHE A 108 7.11 8.53 -2.21
C PHE A 108 6.25 7.31 -1.88
N GLY A 109 5.48 6.80 -2.84
CA GLY A 109 4.89 5.46 -2.77
C GLY A 109 3.38 5.45 -2.86
N GLY A 110 2.83 4.25 -3.07
CA GLY A 110 1.39 4.00 -3.02
C GLY A 110 0.84 4.09 -1.61
N VAL A 111 1.69 3.96 -0.59
CA VAL A 111 1.36 4.18 0.82
C VAL A 111 2.42 5.09 1.46
N ARG A 112 1.98 6.24 1.97
CA ARG A 112 2.80 7.25 2.62
C ARG A 112 2.32 7.43 4.06
N MET A 113 3.04 6.80 5.01
CA MET A 113 2.72 6.75 6.43
C MET A 113 3.27 8.01 7.12
N MET A 114 2.47 9.07 7.15
CA MET A 114 2.88 10.40 7.62
C MET A 114 2.67 10.59 9.12
N GLY A 115 1.51 10.19 9.64
CA GLY A 115 1.21 10.20 11.08
C GLY A 115 1.91 9.08 11.83
N ASN A 116 1.79 9.11 13.15
CA ASN A 116 2.34 8.14 14.08
C ASN A 116 1.49 6.87 14.14
N GLU A 117 2.10 5.77 14.56
CA GLU A 117 1.41 4.49 14.84
C GLU A 117 0.62 3.92 13.65
N ASN A 118 0.91 4.39 12.44
CA ASN A 118 0.31 3.89 11.23
C ASN A 118 0.77 2.46 10.96
N VAL A 119 -0.11 1.60 10.43
CA VAL A 119 0.18 0.18 10.19
C VAL A 119 -0.21 -0.19 8.76
N LEU A 120 0.73 -0.79 8.03
CA LEU A 120 0.47 -1.53 6.80
C LEU A 120 0.65 -3.02 7.09
N LYS A 121 -0.42 -3.80 6.97
CA LYS A 121 -0.38 -5.23 7.29
C LYS A 121 -1.14 -6.12 6.31
N ASN A 122 -0.70 -7.38 6.25
CA ASN A 122 -1.31 -8.45 5.45
C ASN A 122 -1.53 -8.10 3.97
N SER A 123 -0.84 -7.08 3.46
CA SER A 123 -1.07 -6.51 2.14
C SER A 123 -0.01 -7.01 1.15
N THR A 124 -0.35 -6.96 -0.14
CA THR A 124 0.53 -7.43 -1.21
C THR A 124 0.81 -6.31 -2.21
N PHE A 125 2.06 -6.09 -2.56
CA PHE A 125 2.46 -5.33 -3.75
C PHE A 125 2.97 -6.31 -4.79
N TYR A 126 2.34 -6.37 -5.94
CA TYR A 126 2.68 -7.28 -7.03
C TYR A 126 2.89 -6.50 -8.32
N TYR A 127 4.16 -6.37 -8.76
CA TYR A 127 4.53 -5.65 -9.98
C TYR A 127 3.92 -4.24 -10.11
N PHE A 128 3.88 -3.49 -9.01
CA PHE A 128 3.31 -2.15 -8.93
C PHE A 128 4.27 -1.08 -9.54
N ASN A 129 4.53 -1.20 -10.84
CA ASN A 129 5.54 -0.43 -11.55
C ASN A 129 4.98 0.43 -12.69
N GLU A 130 3.68 0.46 -12.96
CA GLU A 130 3.13 1.04 -14.20
C GLU A 130 2.46 2.41 -13.99
N ASP A 131 1.97 2.98 -15.10
CA ASP A 131 1.17 4.22 -15.23
C ASP A 131 1.84 5.56 -14.90
N TYR A 132 2.87 5.60 -14.05
CA TYR A 132 3.61 6.84 -13.81
C TYR A 132 4.67 7.13 -14.89
N PRO A 133 4.97 8.41 -15.18
CA PRO A 133 6.02 8.78 -16.12
C PRO A 133 7.39 8.20 -15.72
N TYR A 134 8.07 7.54 -16.67
CA TYR A 134 9.36 6.89 -16.43
C TYR A 134 10.31 7.09 -17.60
N ALA A 135 10.89 8.28 -17.67
CA ALA A 135 11.89 8.67 -18.67
C ALA A 135 13.11 9.32 -17.97
N PRO A 136 14.30 9.26 -18.58
CA PRO A 136 15.48 9.94 -18.05
C PRO A 136 15.28 11.47 -18.05
N ASP A 137 15.76 12.15 -17.01
CA ASP A 137 15.73 13.62 -16.93
C ASP A 137 16.65 14.28 -17.98
N GLU A 138 16.35 15.52 -18.36
CA GLU A 138 17.15 16.25 -19.35
C GLU A 138 18.53 16.65 -18.80
N ARG A 139 18.63 16.86 -17.49
CA ARG A 139 19.84 17.41 -16.85
C ARG A 139 21.01 16.44 -16.87
N ARG A 140 20.76 15.15 -16.61
CA ARG A 140 21.81 14.14 -16.41
C ARG A 140 21.35 12.72 -16.76
N SER A 141 20.26 12.60 -17.52
CA SER A 141 19.69 11.33 -17.94
C SER A 141 19.31 10.40 -16.76
N GLU A 142 18.92 10.97 -15.63
CA GLU A 142 18.55 10.20 -14.44
C GLU A 142 17.07 9.79 -14.47
N TYR A 143 16.78 8.50 -14.34
CA TYR A 143 15.40 8.01 -14.20
C TYR A 143 14.80 8.39 -12.85
N PRO A 144 13.49 8.70 -12.76
CA PRO A 144 12.85 9.07 -11.50
C PRO A 144 12.88 7.91 -10.50
N LYS A 145 12.88 8.24 -9.21
CA LYS A 145 12.86 7.27 -8.11
C LYS A 145 11.44 7.18 -7.56
N TYR A 146 10.80 6.04 -7.75
CA TYR A 146 9.48 5.75 -7.18
C TYR A 146 9.62 4.68 -6.09
N LEU A 147 9.09 5.00 -4.91
CA LEU A 147 8.97 4.08 -3.79
C LEU A 147 7.66 3.30 -3.88
N TRP A 148 7.49 2.27 -3.06
CA TRP A 148 6.17 1.65 -2.84
C TRP A 148 5.57 2.06 -1.52
N VAL A 149 6.39 2.12 -0.47
CA VAL A 149 5.99 2.55 0.87
C VAL A 149 7.00 3.56 1.41
N SER A 150 6.53 4.59 2.12
CA SER A 150 7.41 5.44 2.92
C SER A 150 6.85 5.71 4.31
N LEU A 151 7.75 5.72 5.30
CA LEU A 151 7.45 6.00 6.70
C LEU A 151 8.09 7.33 7.09
N TRP A 152 7.30 8.23 7.66
CA TRP A 152 7.72 9.58 8.05
C TRP A 152 7.41 9.88 9.52
N GLY A 153 6.30 9.34 10.04
CA GLY A 153 5.92 9.46 11.44
C GLY A 153 6.73 8.56 12.38
N LYS A 154 6.25 8.44 13.62
CA LYS A 154 6.84 7.57 14.65
C LYS A 154 6.07 6.26 14.78
N ASP A 155 6.76 5.21 15.22
CA ASP A 155 6.15 3.93 15.62
C ASP A 155 5.30 3.24 14.52
N GLY A 156 5.58 3.56 13.25
CA GLY A 156 4.91 2.95 12.11
C GLY A 156 5.33 1.50 11.90
N GLN A 157 4.38 0.65 11.51
CA GLN A 157 4.58 -0.79 11.36
C GLN A 157 4.31 -1.25 9.92
N VAL A 158 5.22 -2.02 9.35
CA VAL A 158 5.04 -2.71 8.07
C VAL A 158 5.25 -4.20 8.33
N ILE A 159 4.16 -4.93 8.56
CA ILE A 159 4.19 -6.30 9.08
C ILE A 159 3.38 -7.28 8.22
N ASN A 160 3.89 -8.50 8.03
CA ASN A 160 3.19 -9.58 7.31
C ASN A 160 2.74 -9.21 5.88
N ASN A 161 3.49 -8.36 5.19
CA ASN A 161 3.21 -7.98 3.81
C ASN A 161 4.04 -8.81 2.81
N ARG A 162 3.55 -8.93 1.58
CA ARG A 162 4.31 -9.44 0.44
C ARG A 162 4.70 -8.28 -0.47
N PHE A 163 5.98 -8.16 -0.78
CA PHE A 163 6.49 -7.19 -1.74
C PHE A 163 7.22 -7.91 -2.86
N GLU A 164 6.65 -7.92 -4.05
CA GLU A 164 7.15 -8.73 -5.16
C GLU A 164 7.19 -7.97 -6.48
N GLY A 165 8.33 -8.06 -7.16
CA GLY A 165 8.45 -7.58 -8.53
C GLY A 165 8.68 -6.08 -8.65
N LYS A 166 9.38 -5.43 -7.70
CA LYS A 166 9.81 -4.04 -7.90
C LYS A 166 10.94 -3.99 -8.93
N GLN A 167 10.66 -3.43 -10.10
CA GLN A 167 11.55 -3.49 -11.27
C GLN A 167 11.91 -2.11 -11.84
N LYS A 168 11.28 -1.03 -11.38
CA LYS A 168 11.66 0.35 -11.69
C LYS A 168 12.41 1.03 -10.53
N ARG A 169 13.22 2.04 -10.85
CA ARG A 169 14.19 2.69 -9.95
C ARG A 169 13.53 3.31 -8.70
N GLY A 170 14.26 3.27 -7.58
CA GLY A 170 13.84 3.76 -6.26
C GLY A 170 13.87 2.65 -5.22
N THR A 171 14.10 2.99 -3.94
CA THR A 171 13.99 1.99 -2.87
C THR A 171 12.55 1.46 -2.78
N LEU A 172 12.36 0.23 -2.30
CA LEU A 172 11.02 -0.34 -2.11
C LEU A 172 10.32 0.34 -0.92
N ILE A 173 10.99 0.34 0.23
CA ILE A 173 10.57 1.03 1.44
C ILE A 173 11.58 2.12 1.75
N GLY A 174 11.11 3.34 2.00
CA GLY A 174 11.93 4.46 2.46
C GLY A 174 11.55 4.90 3.87
N VAL A 175 12.52 5.03 4.76
CA VAL A 175 12.32 5.66 6.07
C VAL A 175 12.81 7.10 5.98
N GLN A 176 11.88 8.03 6.07
CA GLN A 176 12.08 9.46 5.92
C GLN A 176 12.02 10.13 7.30
N LYS A 177 12.98 9.82 8.16
CA LYS A 177 13.06 10.41 9.49
C LYS A 177 13.44 11.90 9.40
N ASN A 178 12.85 12.73 10.24
CA ASN A 178 13.34 14.10 10.41
C ASN A 178 14.74 14.08 11.05
N GLU A 179 15.67 14.82 10.45
CA GLU A 179 16.99 15.09 11.02
C GLU A 179 16.94 16.32 11.94
N THR A 180 16.29 16.23 13.11
CA THR A 180 16.35 17.24 14.20
C THR A 180 15.72 16.60 15.46
N LEU A 181 16.31 16.50 16.65
CA LEU A 181 17.39 17.21 17.35
C LEU A 181 18.29 16.21 18.09
N ILE A 182 19.59 16.16 17.79
CA ILE A 182 20.59 15.82 18.81
C ILE A 182 20.97 17.17 19.42
N THR A 183 20.23 17.59 20.43
CA THR A 183 20.75 18.60 21.37
C THR A 183 21.69 17.85 22.30
N THR A 184 22.99 17.99 22.02
CA THR A 184 24.09 17.63 22.92
C THR A 184 23.97 18.31 24.27
#